data_AF-A0A2V8SUK9-F1
#
_entry.id   AF-A0A2V8SUK9-F1
#
_cell.length_a   1.000
_cell.length_b   1.000
_cell.length_c   1.000
_cell.angle_alpha   90.00
_cell.angle_beta   90.00
_cell.angle_gamma   90.00
#
_symmetry.space_group_name_H-M   'P 1'
#
loop_
_entity.id
_entity.type
_entity.pdbx_description
1 polymer ?
#
loop_
_entity_poly.entity_id
_entity_poly.type
_entity_poly.pdbx_seq_one_letter_code
_entity_poly.pdbx_strand_id
1 'polypeptide(L)'
;MFQLFQNVNLDWLKYRKVFIILSTTIMLAGLGSALARHAVPGGTEAFNLGIDFKGGTVVTAEFKQRPSAEEIRDRLHANGISDPIIQPLTDKPGQVLIRLPQ
;
A
#
# COMPACT_ATOMS: atom_id res chain seq x y z
N MET A 1 -31.88 18.95 2.59
CA MET A 1 -30.47 19.01 2.12
C MET A 1 -29.84 20.25 2.71
N PHE A 2 -28.88 20.10 3.63
CA PHE A 2 -28.16 21.24 4.19
C PHE A 2 -27.10 21.71 3.18
N GLN A 3 -27.20 22.96 2.74
CA GLN A 3 -26.18 23.59 1.91
C GLN A 3 -25.26 24.40 2.83
N LEU A 4 -24.14 23.80 3.21
CA LEU A 4 -23.18 24.40 4.16
C LEU A 4 -22.39 25.58 3.56
N PHE A 5 -22.42 25.74 2.24
CA PHE A 5 -21.70 26.79 1.54
C PHE A 5 -22.62 27.39 0.48
N GLN A 6 -23.04 28.64 0.69
CA GLN A 6 -23.75 29.45 -0.29
C GLN A 6 -22.91 30.67 -0.65
N ASN A 7 -22.85 31.01 -1.94
CA ASN A 7 -22.12 32.17 -2.47
C ASN A 7 -20.62 32.21 -2.12
N VAL A 8 -19.89 31.10 -2.28
CA VAL A 8 -18.43 31.08 -2.14
C VAL A 8 -17.78 31.82 -3.31
N ASN A 9 -17.34 33.05 -3.06
CA ASN A 9 -16.56 33.86 -3.99
C ASN A 9 -15.08 33.82 -3.58
N LEU A 10 -14.35 32.81 -4.07
CA LEU A 10 -12.93 32.62 -3.77
C LEU A 10 -12.12 32.75 -5.06
N ASP A 11 -11.12 33.63 -5.04
CA ASP A 11 -10.24 33.85 -6.19
C ASP A 11 -9.15 32.77 -6.25
N TRP A 12 -9.50 31.64 -6.84
CA TRP A 12 -8.60 30.49 -7.03
C TRP A 12 -7.35 30.85 -7.84
N LEU A 13 -7.46 31.81 -8.78
CA LEU A 13 -6.36 32.23 -9.65
C LEU A 13 -5.30 33.02 -8.89
N LYS A 14 -5.71 33.84 -7.92
CA LYS A 14 -4.81 34.56 -7.00
C LYS A 14 -4.00 33.60 -6.13
N TYR A 15 -4.63 32.56 -5.59
CA TYR A 15 -3.99 31.64 -4.65
C TYR A 15 -3.34 30.41 -5.28
N ARG A 16 -3.41 30.25 -6.61
CA ARG A 16 -2.89 29.06 -7.31
C ARG A 16 -1.47 28.68 -6.91
N LYS A 17 -0.58 29.66 -6.75
CA LYS A 17 0.83 29.41 -6.41
C LYS A 17 0.97 28.85 -4.99
N VAL A 18 0.16 29.31 -4.04
CA VAL A 18 0.18 28.83 -2.66
C VAL A 18 -0.24 27.36 -2.63
N PHE A 19 -1.33 27.00 -3.31
CA PHE A 19 -1.78 25.61 -3.39
C PHE A 19 -0.77 24.72 -4.11
N ILE A 20 -0.20 25.16 -5.23
CA ILE A 20 0.83 24.41 -5.95
C ILE A 20 2.06 24.16 -5.06
N ILE A 21 2.54 25.19 -4.35
CA ILE A 21 3.70 25.04 -3.45
C ILE A 21 3.35 24.06 -2.33
N LEU A 22 2.21 24.23 -1.67
CA LEU A 22 1.78 23.34 -0.59
C LEU A 22 1.69 21.88 -1.05
N SER A 23 1.00 21.64 -2.17
CA SER A 23 0.88 20.28 -2.75
C SER A 23 2.25 19.71 -3.12
N THR A 24 3.12 20.51 -3.75
CA THR A 24 4.46 20.07 -4.13
C THR A 24 5.31 19.74 -2.91
N THR A 25 5.27 20.57 -1.86
CA THR A 25 5.96 20.32 -0.60
C THR A 25 5.51 19.03 0.06
N ILE A 26 4.19 18.79 0.12
CA ILE A 26 3.65 17.54 0.69
C ILE A 26 4.12 16.33 -0.13
N MET A 27 4.09 16.43 -1.47
CA MET A 27 4.53 15.36 -2.35
C MET A 27 6.02 15.04 -2.17
N LEU A 28 6.87 16.07 -2.11
CA LEU A 28 8.31 15.92 -1.87
C LEU A 28 8.61 15.37 -0.47
N ALA A 29 7.85 15.78 0.55
CA ALA A 29 7.99 15.24 1.90
C ALA A 29 7.65 13.75 1.95
N GLY A 30 6.58 13.33 1.27
CA GLY A 30 6.23 11.91 1.14
C GLY A 30 7.31 11.09 0.45
N LEU A 31 7.84 11.59 -0.68
CA LEU A 31 8.92 10.93 -1.40
C LEU A 31 10.21 10.88 -0.56
N GLY A 32 10.58 11.98 0.09
CA GLY A 32 11.73 12.06 0.98
C GLY A 32 11.62 11.08 2.15
N SER A 33 10.44 10.94 2.75
CA SER A 33 10.18 9.96 3.80
C SER A 33 10.36 8.52 3.31
N ALA A 34 9.84 8.19 2.12
CA ALA A 34 9.99 6.85 1.55
C ALA A 34 11.46 6.49 1.29
N LEU A 35 12.22 7.42 0.70
CA LEU A 35 13.65 7.22 0.43
C LEU A 35 14.48 7.16 1.72
N ALA A 36 14.21 8.03 2.69
CA ALA A 36 14.91 8.03 3.97
C ALA A 36 14.68 6.72 4.74
N ARG A 37 13.45 6.20 4.77
CA ARG A 37 13.15 4.90 5.39
C ARG A 37 13.90 3.74 4.73
N HIS A 38 14.10 3.79 3.42
CA HIS A 38 14.82 2.74 2.69
C HIS A 38 16.34 2.82 2.84
N ALA A 39 16.90 4.03 2.99
CA ALA A 39 18.35 4.23 3.11
C ALA A 39 18.90 3.93 4.53
N VAL A 40 18.05 3.85 5.55
CA VAL A 40 18.46 3.57 6.93
C VAL A 40 18.61 2.05 7.15
N PRO A 41 19.72 1.56 7.75
CA PRO A 41 19.87 0.16 8.11
C PRO A 41 18.79 -0.27 9.11
N GLY A 42 18.01 -1.30 8.77
CA GLY A 42 16.84 -1.74 9.55
C GLY A 42 15.55 -0.95 9.28
N GLY A 43 15.57 -0.10 8.25
CA GLY A 43 14.40 0.62 7.78
C GLY A 43 13.42 -0.23 6.98
N THR A 44 12.36 0.41 6.50
CA THR A 44 11.31 -0.25 5.71
C THR A 44 11.49 0.05 4.22
N GLU A 45 11.05 -0.88 3.38
CA GLU A 45 11.01 -0.69 1.94
C GLU A 45 10.29 0.62 1.58
N ALA A 46 10.85 1.38 0.64
CA ALA A 46 10.26 2.65 0.18
C ALA A 46 8.85 2.43 -0.38
N PHE A 47 8.68 1.35 -1.13
CA PHE A 47 7.45 0.98 -1.83
C PHE A 47 7.18 -0.52 -1.69
N ASN A 48 5.91 -0.88 -1.51
CA ASN A 48 5.44 -2.27 -1.55
C ASN A 48 5.32 -2.75 -3.00
N LEU A 49 6.47 -2.93 -3.66
CA LEU A 49 6.54 -3.33 -5.05
C LEU A 49 5.87 -4.69 -5.29
N GLY A 50 5.13 -4.78 -6.39
CA GLY A 50 4.52 -6.03 -6.84
C GLY A 50 5.57 -7.03 -7.39
N ILE A 51 5.12 -8.26 -7.64
CA ILE A 51 5.95 -9.32 -8.22
C ILE A 51 6.49 -8.97 -9.61
N ASP A 52 5.79 -8.12 -10.36
CA ASP A 52 6.23 -7.64 -11.68
C ASP A 52 7.55 -6.83 -11.60
N PHE A 53 7.87 -6.30 -10.41
CA PHE A 53 9.06 -5.48 -10.19
C PHE A 53 10.13 -6.17 -9.33
N LYS A 54 9.73 -6.99 -8.35
CA LYS A 54 10.65 -7.73 -7.46
C LYS A 54 10.98 -9.15 -7.93
N GLY A 55 10.26 -9.67 -8.91
CA GLY A 55 10.23 -11.11 -9.18
C GLY A 55 9.50 -11.86 -8.06
N GLY A 56 9.19 -13.12 -8.30
CA GLY A 56 8.49 -13.97 -7.33
C GLY A 56 7.39 -14.81 -7.95
N THR A 57 6.66 -15.51 -7.08
CA THR A 57 5.52 -16.35 -7.48
C THR A 57 4.26 -15.87 -6.76
N VAL A 58 3.17 -15.73 -7.50
CA VAL A 58 1.84 -15.49 -6.92
C VAL A 58 1.01 -16.75 -7.02
N VAL A 59 0.58 -17.25 -5.86
CA VAL A 59 -0.33 -18.38 -5.75
C VAL A 59 -1.70 -17.85 -5.35
N THR A 60 -2.71 -18.15 -6.16
CA THR A 60 -4.11 -17.90 -5.79
C THR A 60 -4.62 -19.16 -5.10
N ALA A 61 -4.85 -19.08 -3.80
CA ALA A 61 -5.38 -20.18 -3.01
C ALA A 61 -6.87 -19.94 -2.71
N GLU A 62 -7.69 -20.96 -2.94
CA GLU A 62 -9.10 -20.95 -2.58
C GLU A 62 -9.34 -21.88 -1.39
N PHE A 63 -9.95 -21.32 -0.35
CA PHE A 63 -10.23 -22.02 0.90
C PHE A 63 -11.73 -22.21 1.07
N LYS A 64 -12.15 -23.42 1.47
CA LYS A 64 -13.54 -23.71 1.86
C LYS A 64 -13.94 -22.94 3.11
N GLN A 65 -13.04 -22.91 4.09
CA GLN A 65 -13.12 -22.05 5.27
C GLN A 65 -11.81 -21.30 5.35
N ARG A 66 -11.88 -19.98 5.26
CA ARG A 66 -10.70 -19.14 5.16
C ARG A 66 -9.99 -19.02 6.52
N PRO A 67 -8.74 -19.50 6.66
CA PRO A 67 -7.93 -19.25 7.85
C PRO A 67 -7.50 -17.77 7.90
N SER A 68 -7.05 -17.31 9.07
CA SER A 68 -6.56 -15.94 9.21
C SER A 68 -5.31 -15.72 8.35
N ALA A 69 -5.08 -14.48 7.91
CA ALA A 69 -3.87 -14.17 7.14
C ALA A 69 -2.57 -14.43 7.93
N GLU A 70 -2.65 -14.36 9.26
CA GLU A 70 -1.55 -14.64 10.19
C GLU A 70 -1.27 -16.15 10.26
N GLU A 71 -2.30 -17.00 10.36
CA GLU A 71 -2.11 -18.44 10.37
C GLU A 71 -1.48 -18.95 9.05
N ILE A 72 -1.89 -18.40 7.91
CA ILE A 72 -1.26 -18.70 6.61
C ILE A 72 0.22 -18.29 6.63
N ARG A 73 0.52 -17.10 7.16
CA ARG A 73 1.89 -16.58 7.26
C ARG A 73 2.77 -17.49 8.11
N ASP A 74 2.31 -17.85 9.30
CA ASP A 74 3.05 -18.67 10.25
C ASP A 74 3.36 -20.06 9.69
N ARG A 75 2.40 -20.66 8.98
CA ARG A 75 2.61 -21.96 8.31
C ARG A 75 3.63 -21.88 7.19
N LEU A 76 3.62 -20.81 6.39
CA LEU A 76 4.61 -20.61 5.33
C LEU A 76 6.02 -20.38 5.91
N HIS A 77 6.14 -19.57 6.96
CA HIS A 77 7.42 -19.39 7.67
C HIS A 77 7.95 -20.69 8.27
N ALA A 78 7.08 -21.52 8.87
CA ALA A 78 7.47 -22.82 9.41
C ALA A 78 8.01 -23.78 8.33
N ASN A 79 7.65 -23.57 7.06
CA ASN A 79 8.15 -24.33 5.91
C ASN A 79 9.33 -23.65 5.18
N GLY A 80 9.95 -22.65 5.80
CA GLY A 80 11.16 -22.00 5.28
C GLY A 80 10.91 -20.88 4.27
N ILE A 81 9.67 -20.42 4.10
CA ILE A 81 9.33 -19.28 3.24
C ILE A 81 9.37 -18.00 4.07
N SER A 82 10.35 -17.16 3.82
CA SER A 82 10.48 -15.85 4.46
C SER A 82 9.58 -14.81 3.78
N ASP A 83 8.93 -13.96 4.58
CA ASP A 83 8.15 -12.79 4.18
C ASP A 83 7.05 -12.98 3.12
N PRO A 84 6.15 -13.96 3.25
CA PRO A 84 5.01 -14.08 2.36
C PRO A 84 4.04 -12.90 2.56
N ILE A 85 3.58 -12.30 1.45
CA ILE A 85 2.57 -11.24 1.47
C ILE A 85 1.21 -11.88 1.18
N ILE A 86 0.33 -11.89 2.17
CA ILE A 86 -1.02 -12.43 2.10
C ILE A 86 -2.02 -11.30 1.83
N GLN A 87 -2.73 -11.39 0.71
CA GLN A 87 -3.74 -10.40 0.31
C GLN A 87 -5.12 -11.04 0.18
N PRO A 88 -6.09 -10.64 1.03
CA PRO A 88 -7.51 -10.94 0.82
C PRO A 88 -7.98 -10.44 -0.54
N LEU A 89 -8.78 -11.23 -1.26
CA LEU A 89 -9.68 -10.65 -2.26
C LEU A 89 -10.95 -10.19 -1.56
N THR A 90 -11.31 -8.92 -1.75
CA THR A 90 -12.58 -8.36 -1.27
C THR A 90 -13.76 -8.93 -2.07
N ASP A 91 -13.56 -9.20 -3.36
CA ASP A 91 -14.63 -9.65 -4.27
C ASP A 91 -14.93 -11.15 -4.17
N LYS A 92 -14.01 -11.94 -3.61
CA LYS A 92 -14.12 -13.39 -3.44
C LYS A 92 -13.64 -13.78 -2.05
N PRO A 93 -14.53 -13.85 -1.04
CA PRO A 93 -14.13 -13.99 0.36
C PRO A 93 -13.36 -15.28 0.66
N GLY A 94 -13.55 -16.34 -0.13
CA GLY A 94 -12.82 -17.60 -0.03
C GLY A 94 -11.46 -17.64 -0.72
N GLN A 95 -11.10 -16.63 -1.53
CA GLN A 95 -9.82 -16.59 -2.24
C GLN A 95 -8.82 -15.66 -1.57
N VAL A 96 -7.56 -16.07 -1.60
CA VAL A 96 -6.42 -15.33 -1.05
C VAL A 96 -5.28 -15.36 -2.05
N LEU A 97 -4.69 -14.20 -2.32
CA LEU A 97 -3.43 -14.10 -3.06
C LEU A 97 -2.27 -14.21 -2.10
N ILE A 98 -1.41 -15.19 -2.32
CA ILE A 98 -0.18 -15.40 -1.57
C ILE A 98 0.97 -15.05 -2.51
N ARG A 99 1.73 -14.01 -2.16
CA ARG A 99 2.94 -13.62 -2.90
C ARG A 99 4.15 -14.17 -2.18
N LEU A 100 4.96 -14.92 -2.91
CA LEU A 100 6.18 -15.55 -2.43
C LEU A 100 7.38 -14.84 -3.06
N PRO A 101 8.35 -14.35 -2.27
CA PRO A 101 9.64 -13.90 -2.81
C PRO A 101 10.41 -15.11 -3.39
N GLN A 102 11.30 -14.85 -4.36
CA GLN A 102 12.25 -15.87 -4.84
C GLN A 102 13.37 -16.11 -3.85
#